data_AF-A0AAV5ZGS7-F1
#
_entry.id   AF-A0AAV5ZGS7-F1
#
_cell.length_a   1.000
_cell.length_b   1.000
_cell.length_c   1.000
_cell.angle_alpha   90.00
_cell.angle_beta   90.00
_cell.angle_gamma   90.00
#
_symmetry.space_group_name_H-M   'P 1'
#
loop_
_entity.id
_entity.type
_entity.pdbx_description
1 polymer ?
#
loop_
_entity_poly.entity_id
_entity_poly.type
_entity_poly.pdbx_seq_one_letter_code
_entity_poly.pdbx_strand_id
1 'polypeptide(L)'
;MTCYRNRRRIGAYLDEALDAQTARATATHLATCARCQGEADALRRLRGLLRRNLTPAPPDWTGFWQGVVRGIEDQKMARPAPAPKRWWQPAWRPRWAVGSALAAALLVTLGLWQSTPTRPSPSQAGVMVTSARTEDPRGTVMVYSTPEQDVAVVWVFGLDQD
;
A
#
# COMPACT_ATOMS: atom_id res chain seq x y z
N MET A 1 18.33 -16.81 14.64
CA MET A 1 18.40 -15.46 14.00
C MET A 1 17.24 -14.53 14.36
N THR A 2 16.07 -15.04 14.77
CA THR A 2 14.89 -14.24 15.15
C THR A 2 15.13 -13.29 16.33
N CYS A 3 15.84 -13.74 17.38
CA CYS A 3 16.17 -12.89 18.53
C CYS A 3 17.03 -11.69 18.15
N TYR A 4 18.03 -11.86 17.27
CA TYR A 4 18.89 -10.76 16.82
C TYR A 4 18.09 -9.66 16.10
N ARG A 5 17.17 -10.05 15.21
CA ARG A 5 16.30 -9.11 14.49
C ARG A 5 15.33 -8.41 15.44
N ASN A 6 14.70 -9.15 16.36
CA ASN A 6 13.76 -8.56 17.30
C ASN A 6 14.45 -7.60 18.26
N ARG A 7 15.62 -7.95 18.80
CA ARG A 7 16.41 -7.07 19.67
C ARG A 7 16.69 -5.70 19.03
N ARG A 8 17.04 -5.67 17.75
CA ARG A 8 17.23 -4.40 17.00
C ARG A 8 15.93 -3.61 16.80
N ARG A 9 14.77 -4.27 16.87
CA ARG A 9 13.44 -3.67 16.67
C ARG A 9 12.75 -3.26 17.97
N ILE A 10 13.24 -3.68 19.15
CA ILE A 10 12.58 -3.40 20.44
C ILE A 10 12.38 -1.90 20.65
N GLY A 11 13.38 -1.06 20.35
CA GLY A 11 13.24 0.40 20.49
C GLY A 11 12.08 0.94 19.65
N ALA A 12 12.13 0.71 18.34
CA ALA A 12 11.07 1.12 17.42
C ALA A 12 9.70 0.51 17.76
N TYR A 13 9.66 -0.72 18.30
CA TYR A 13 8.43 -1.33 18.79
C TYR A 13 7.85 -0.58 20.00
N LEU A 14 8.68 -0.20 20.97
CA LEU A 14 8.27 0.59 22.14
C LEU A 14 7.90 2.04 21.80
N ASP A 15 8.38 2.55 20.68
CA ASP A 15 8.06 3.86 20.14
C ASP A 15 6.89 3.83 19.15
N GLU A 16 6.25 2.66 18.94
CA GLU A 16 5.15 2.46 17.97
C GLU A 16 5.52 2.86 16.53
N ALA A 17 6.82 2.83 16.22
CA ALA A 17 7.40 3.26 14.95
C ALA A 17 7.60 2.12 13.94
N LEU A 18 6.99 0.95 14.19
CA LEU A 18 7.03 -0.20 13.30
C LEU A 18 5.72 -0.31 12.50
N ASP A 19 5.81 -0.82 11.28
CA ASP A 19 4.62 -1.21 10.52
C ASP A 19 3.82 -2.31 11.26
N ALA A 20 2.53 -2.39 10.98
CA ALA A 20 1.61 -3.27 11.71
C ALA A 20 1.96 -4.76 11.61
N GLN A 21 2.59 -5.21 10.52
CA GLN A 21 3.00 -6.60 10.37
C GLN A 21 4.24 -6.90 11.22
N THR A 22 5.24 -6.02 11.15
CA THR A 22 6.46 -6.16 11.94
C THR A 22 6.19 -6.03 13.44
N ALA A 23 5.33 -5.09 13.84
CA ALA A 23 4.94 -4.91 15.24
C ALA A 23 4.29 -6.18 15.82
N ARG A 24 3.35 -6.81 15.09
CA ARG A 24 2.72 -8.08 15.50
C ARG A 24 3.74 -9.20 15.63
N ALA A 25 4.62 -9.37 14.65
CA ALA A 25 5.66 -10.39 14.70
C ALA A 25 6.62 -10.20 15.90
N THR A 26 7.00 -8.95 16.19
CA THR A 26 7.84 -8.62 17.35
C THR A 26 7.09 -8.86 18.66
N ALA A 27 5.81 -8.51 18.76
CA ALA A 27 4.98 -8.79 19.93
C ALA A 27 4.88 -10.31 20.23
N THR A 28 4.60 -11.13 19.21
CA THR A 28 4.56 -12.59 19.35
C THR A 28 5.89 -13.16 19.84
N HIS A 29 7.01 -12.62 19.37
CA HIS A 29 8.33 -13.05 19.83
C HIS A 29 8.61 -12.62 21.28
N LEU A 30 8.24 -11.39 21.66
CA LEU A 30 8.40 -10.90 23.03
C LEU A 30 7.57 -11.70 24.03
N ALA A 31 6.38 -12.16 23.63
CA ALA A 31 5.52 -13.01 24.46
C ALA A 31 6.11 -14.40 24.75
N THR A 32 7.05 -14.86 23.93
CA THR A 32 7.61 -16.23 24.02
C THR A 32 9.08 -16.28 24.39
N CYS A 33 9.80 -15.15 24.33
CA CYS A 33 11.23 -15.09 24.57
C CYS A 33 11.58 -14.22 25.79
N ALA A 34 11.85 -14.86 26.92
CA ALA A 34 12.22 -14.19 28.18
C ALA A 34 13.42 -13.23 28.05
N ARG A 35 14.41 -13.56 27.21
CA ARG A 35 15.57 -12.69 26.96
C ARG A 35 15.16 -11.37 26.31
N CYS A 36 14.38 -11.43 25.23
CA CYS A 36 13.94 -10.22 24.52
C CYS A 36 12.93 -9.43 25.36
N GLN A 37 12.09 -10.12 26.15
CA GLN A 37 11.21 -9.49 27.12
C GLN A 37 11.99 -8.68 28.16
N GLY A 38 13.04 -9.27 28.75
CA GLY A 38 13.90 -8.58 29.71
C GLY A 38 14.61 -7.35 29.13
N GLU A 39 15.05 -7.41 27.87
CA GLU A 39 15.62 -6.26 27.16
C GLU A 39 14.56 -5.14 26.94
N ALA A 40 13.34 -5.51 26.56
CA ALA A 40 12.23 -4.56 26.43
C ALA A 40 11.87 -3.90 27.76
N ASP A 41 11.83 -4.66 28.86
CA ASP A 41 11.56 -4.13 30.19
C ASP A 41 12.67 -3.20 30.69
N ALA A 42 13.94 -3.53 30.39
CA ALA A 42 15.07 -2.65 30.70
C ALA A 42 14.95 -1.31 29.98
N LEU A 43 14.59 -1.30 28.69
CA LEU A 43 14.37 -0.09 27.91
C LEU A 43 13.16 0.72 28.44
N ARG A 44 12.06 0.06 28.80
CA ARG A 44 10.89 0.72 29.43
C ARG A 44 11.28 1.42 30.74
N ARG A 45 12.05 0.73 31.61
CA ARG A 45 12.54 1.31 32.87
C ARG A 45 13.43 2.52 32.62
N LEU A 46 14.39 2.41 31.70
CA LEU A 46 15.27 3.52 31.32
C LEU A 46 14.47 4.73 30.81
N ARG A 47 13.52 4.51 29.89
CA ARG A 47 12.66 5.58 29.36
C ARG A 47 11.84 6.25 30.46
N GLY A 48 11.33 5.48 31.42
CA GLY A 48 10.62 6.01 32.59
C GLY A 48 11.51 6.88 33.47
N LEU A 49 12.78 6.50 33.68
CA LEU A 49 13.76 7.32 34.41
C LEU A 49 14.08 8.61 33.66
N LEU A 50 14.33 8.53 32.35
CA LEU A 50 14.60 9.71 31.52
C LEU A 50 13.42 10.68 31.54
N ARG A 51 12.19 10.21 31.37
CA ARG A 51 10.98 11.06 31.42
C ARG A 51 10.77 11.77 32.75
N ARG A 52 11.17 11.16 33.87
CA ARG A 52 11.03 11.77 35.20
C ARG A 52 12.13 12.77 35.52
N ASN A 53 13.34 12.54 35.02
CA ASN A 53 14.52 13.33 35.39
C ASN A 53 14.89 14.39 34.34
N LEU A 54 14.42 14.25 33.11
CA LEU A 54 14.66 15.23 32.05
C LEU A 54 13.40 16.06 31.85
N THR A 55 13.52 17.36 32.14
CA THR A 55 12.58 18.38 31.69
C THR A 55 13.23 19.10 30.51
N PRO A 56 12.97 18.67 29.26
CA PRO A 56 13.52 19.36 28.12
C PRO A 56 12.99 20.79 28.08
N ALA A 57 13.87 21.75 27.80
CA ALA A 57 13.45 23.10 27.51
C ALA A 57 12.48 23.08 26.31
N PRO A 58 11.48 23.99 26.27
CA PRO A 58 10.60 24.09 25.13
C PRO A 58 11.44 24.33 23.86
N PRO A 59 11.27 23.51 22.81
CA PRO A 59 12.04 23.68 21.59
C PRO A 59 11.69 25.01 20.92
N ASP A 60 12.70 25.66 20.36
CA ASP A 60 12.48 26.79 19.47
C ASP A 60 12.00 26.27 18.11
N TRP A 61 10.74 26.57 17.79
CA TRP A 61 10.11 26.16 16.53
C TRP A 61 10.36 27.15 15.39
N THR A 62 11.12 28.23 15.63
CA THR A 62 11.39 29.26 14.64
C THR A 62 12.07 28.65 13.41
N GLY A 63 11.41 28.76 12.26
CA GLY A 63 11.91 28.22 11.00
C GLY A 63 11.79 26.70 10.81
N PHE A 64 11.34 25.94 11.83
CA PHE A 64 11.15 24.49 11.73
C PHE A 64 10.19 24.14 10.58
N TRP A 65 9.01 24.76 10.56
CA TRP A 65 8.01 24.48 9.53
C TRP A 65 8.50 24.82 8.12
N GLN A 66 9.24 25.92 7.98
CA GLN A 66 9.85 26.31 6.70
C GLN A 66 10.91 25.30 6.23
N GLY A 67 11.63 24.68 7.16
CA GLY A 67 12.53 23.56 6.86
C GLY A 67 11.77 22.31 6.41
N VAL A 68 10.68 21.96 7.10
CA VAL A 68 9.83 20.80 6.76
C VAL A 68 9.21 20.97 5.38
N VAL A 69 8.61 22.14 5.09
CA VAL A 69 8.00 22.43 3.78
C VAL A 69 9.03 22.32 2.67
N ARG A 70 10.19 22.97 2.81
CA ARG A 70 11.28 22.86 1.82
C ARG A 70 11.73 21.42 1.62
N GLY A 71 11.89 20.64 2.69
CA GLY A 71 12.27 19.23 2.57
C GLY A 71 11.24 18.37 1.83
N ILE A 72 9.94 18.65 2.00
CA ILE A 72 8.88 17.96 1.26
C ILE A 72 8.88 18.39 -0.21
N GLU A 73 9.04 19.69 -0.48
CA GLU A 73 9.13 20.23 -1.85
C GLU A 73 10.34 19.69 -2.59
N ASP A 74 11.51 19.66 -1.94
CA ASP A 74 12.74 19.08 -2.49
C ASP A 74 12.55 17.61 -2.85
N GLN A 75 11.85 16.83 -2.01
CA GLN A 75 11.55 15.42 -2.32
C GLN A 75 10.55 15.25 -3.47
N LYS A 76 9.57 16.16 -3.60
CA LYS A 76 8.65 16.17 -4.74
C LYS A 76 9.36 16.54 -6.05
N MET A 77 10.31 17.48 -5.98
CA MET A 77 11.09 17.92 -7.14
C MET A 77 12.25 16.99 -7.47
N ALA A 78 12.74 16.22 -6.50
CA ALA A 78 13.73 15.17 -6.70
C ALA A 78 13.13 14.07 -7.57
N ARG A 79 13.34 14.18 -8.88
CA ARG A 79 13.03 13.14 -9.84
C ARG A 79 13.74 11.86 -9.40
N PRO A 80 13.07 10.69 -9.32
CA PRO A 80 13.74 9.45 -8.96
C PRO A 80 14.93 9.27 -9.90
N ALA A 81 16.13 9.19 -9.32
CA ALA A 81 17.34 8.97 -10.09
C ALA A 81 17.09 7.75 -10.99
N PRO A 82 17.38 7.83 -12.30
CA PRO A 82 17.19 6.69 -13.18
C PRO A 82 17.98 5.53 -12.59
N ALA A 83 17.28 4.46 -12.21
CA ALA A 83 17.92 3.25 -11.71
C ALA A 83 18.99 2.85 -12.73
N PRO A 84 20.23 2.52 -12.29
CA PRO A 84 21.30 2.19 -13.22
C PRO A 84 20.83 1.01 -14.09
N LYS A 85 20.57 1.30 -15.37
CA LYS A 85 20.09 0.33 -16.34
C LYS A 85 21.21 -0.71 -16.46
N ARG A 86 21.02 -1.88 -15.85
CA ARG A 86 21.98 -2.97 -15.82
C ARG A 86 22.10 -3.55 -17.23
N TRP A 87 22.89 -2.88 -18.08
CA TRP A 87 23.13 -3.16 -19.50
C TRP A 87 23.66 -4.59 -19.72
N TRP A 88 24.19 -5.27 -18.71
CA TRP A 88 24.69 -6.64 -18.83
C TRP A 88 23.81 -7.67 -18.12
N GLN A 89 22.54 -7.78 -18.54
CA GLN A 89 21.76 -8.99 -18.31
C GLN A 89 21.53 -9.64 -19.69
N PRO A 90 22.28 -10.67 -20.08
CA PRO A 90 21.96 -11.44 -21.28
C PRO A 90 20.60 -12.11 -21.08
N ALA A 91 19.60 -11.63 -21.83
CA ALA A 91 18.20 -12.02 -21.74
C ALA A 91 17.90 -13.34 -22.48
N TRP A 92 18.77 -14.34 -22.39
CA TRP A 92 18.51 -15.69 -22.90
C TRP A 92 18.73 -16.74 -21.81
N ARG A 93 17.70 -16.93 -20.99
CA ARG A 93 17.49 -18.21 -20.31
C ARG A 93 16.69 -19.11 -21.27
N PRO A 94 17.26 -20.18 -21.85
CA PRO A 94 16.60 -21.02 -22.85
C PRO A 94 15.53 -21.96 -22.23
N ARG A 95 15.00 -21.64 -21.05
CA ARG A 95 14.01 -22.48 -20.35
C ARG A 95 12.57 -22.26 -20.82
N TRP A 96 12.33 -21.22 -21.62
CA TRP A 96 10.99 -20.90 -22.16
C TRP A 96 10.71 -21.53 -23.53
N ALA A 97 11.72 -22.04 -24.24
CA ALA A 97 11.52 -22.68 -25.54
C ALA A 97 10.85 -24.06 -25.44
N VAL A 98 11.02 -24.77 -24.31
CA VAL A 98 10.37 -26.07 -24.09
C VAL A 98 8.91 -25.91 -23.63
N GLY A 99 8.61 -24.84 -22.88
CA GLY A 99 7.25 -24.57 -22.40
C GLY A 99 6.30 -24.05 -23.47
N SER A 100 6.80 -23.27 -24.44
CA SER A 100 5.96 -22.67 -25.49
C SER A 100 5.43 -23.70 -26.50
N ALA A 101 6.21 -24.73 -26.83
CA ALA A 101 5.76 -25.78 -27.74
C ALA A 101 4.61 -26.61 -27.14
N LEU A 102 4.70 -26.94 -25.86
CA LEU A 102 3.62 -27.64 -25.14
C LEU A 102 2.39 -26.75 -24.98
N ALA A 103 2.56 -25.48 -24.63
CA ALA A 103 1.43 -24.54 -24.52
C ALA A 103 0.73 -24.31 -25.87
N ALA A 104 1.46 -24.20 -26.97
CA ALA A 104 0.88 -24.06 -28.30
C ALA A 104 0.08 -25.30 -28.71
N ALA A 105 0.61 -26.51 -28.48
CA ALA A 105 -0.13 -27.75 -28.75
C ALA A 105 -1.40 -27.87 -27.90
N LEU A 106 -1.35 -27.43 -26.63
CA LEU A 106 -2.48 -27.45 -25.71
C LEU A 106 -3.55 -26.40 -26.09
N LEU A 107 -3.14 -25.21 -26.55
CA LEU A 107 -4.06 -24.19 -27.05
C LEU A 107 -4.71 -24.58 -28.38
N VAL A 108 -3.99 -25.23 -29.29
CA VAL A 108 -4.57 -25.73 -30.56
C VAL A 108 -5.61 -26.81 -30.29
N THR A 109 -5.31 -27.75 -29.40
CA THR A 109 -6.26 -28.81 -29.01
C THR A 109 -7.47 -28.26 -28.26
N LEU A 110 -7.30 -27.32 -27.33
CA LEU A 110 -8.43 -26.64 -26.67
C LEU A 110 -9.24 -25.78 -27.66
N GLY A 111 -8.58 -25.05 -28.56
CA GLY A 111 -9.25 -24.20 -29.54
C GLY A 111 -10.11 -24.99 -30.52
N LEU A 112 -9.64 -26.16 -30.96
CA LEU A 112 -10.41 -27.09 -31.79
C LEU A 112 -11.64 -27.64 -31.03
N TRP A 113 -11.52 -27.88 -29.72
CA TRP A 113 -12.64 -28.32 -28.88
C TRP A 113 -13.67 -27.22 -28.62
N GLN A 114 -13.23 -25.96 -28.50
CA GLN A 114 -14.10 -24.81 -28.27
C GLN A 114 -14.78 -24.31 -29.54
N SER A 115 -14.37 -24.80 -30.71
CA SER A 115 -14.93 -24.43 -32.03
C SER A 115 -16.29 -25.06 -32.32
N THR A 116 -16.99 -25.62 -31.32
CA THR A 116 -18.45 -25.78 -31.42
C THR A 116 -19.07 -24.38 -31.57
N PRO A 117 -19.81 -24.10 -32.66
CA PRO A 117 -20.30 -22.75 -32.94
C PRO A 117 -21.30 -22.32 -31.86
N THR A 118 -20.81 -21.54 -30.90
CA THR A 118 -21.63 -20.88 -29.89
C THR A 118 -22.28 -19.68 -30.58
N ARG A 119 -23.62 -19.64 -30.60
CA ARG A 119 -24.39 -18.53 -31.19
C ARG A 119 -23.93 -17.19 -30.58
N PRO A 120 -23.83 -16.10 -31.37
CA PRO A 120 -23.48 -14.80 -30.83
C PRO A 120 -24.54 -14.34 -29.82
N SER A 121 -24.10 -14.09 -28.57
CA SER A 121 -24.88 -13.39 -27.56
C SER A 121 -24.92 -11.90 -27.93
N PRO A 122 -26.10 -11.25 -27.95
CA PRO A 122 -26.18 -9.84 -28.26
C PRO A 122 -25.44 -9.00 -27.21
N SER A 123 -24.76 -7.99 -27.73
CA SER A 123 -23.97 -6.97 -27.05
C SER A 123 -24.60 -6.43 -25.77
N GLN A 124 -23.97 -6.69 -24.63
CA GLN A 124 -24.11 -5.84 -23.45
C GLN A 124 -23.35 -4.54 -23.70
N ALA A 125 -24.03 -3.55 -24.29
CA ALA A 125 -23.73 -2.16 -24.01
C ALA A 125 -24.10 -1.91 -22.54
N GLY A 126 -23.20 -2.29 -21.64
CA GLY A 126 -23.38 -2.11 -20.21
C GLY A 126 -23.31 -0.63 -19.87
N VAL A 127 -24.48 0.02 -19.79
CA VAL A 127 -24.62 1.22 -18.96
C VAL A 127 -24.41 0.75 -17.52
N MET A 128 -23.20 0.92 -17.00
CA MET A 128 -22.89 0.69 -15.59
C MET A 128 -23.57 1.79 -14.78
N VAL A 129 -24.82 1.56 -14.38
CA VAL A 129 -25.49 2.40 -13.39
C VAL A 129 -24.90 2.04 -12.03
N THR A 130 -23.89 2.79 -11.57
CA THR A 130 -23.43 2.71 -10.19
C THR A 130 -24.46 3.41 -9.32
N SER A 131 -25.29 2.65 -8.60
CA SER A 131 -26.26 3.22 -7.67
C SER A 131 -25.53 3.84 -6.48
N ALA A 132 -25.53 5.17 -6.41
CA ALA A 132 -25.09 5.90 -5.22
C ALA A 132 -26.27 5.96 -4.23
N ARG A 133 -26.15 5.29 -3.09
CA ARG A 133 -27.13 5.40 -2.00
C ARG A 133 -26.76 6.62 -1.16
N THR A 134 -27.66 7.60 -1.10
CA THR A 134 -27.59 8.70 -0.13
C THR A 134 -28.30 8.28 1.17
N GLU A 135 -27.85 8.80 2.32
CA GLU A 135 -28.51 8.58 3.61
C GLU A 135 -29.82 9.36 3.75
N ASP A 136 -30.04 10.38 2.91
CA ASP A 136 -31.25 11.20 2.89
C ASP A 136 -32.30 10.63 1.91
N PRO A 137 -33.51 10.23 2.37
CA PRO A 137 -34.58 9.71 1.51
C PRO A 137 -35.09 10.69 0.45
N ARG A 138 -34.71 11.98 0.50
CA ARG A 138 -35.11 13.00 -0.50
C ARG A 138 -34.01 13.35 -1.51
N GLY A 139 -32.76 12.97 -1.25
CA GLY A 139 -31.65 13.23 -2.16
C GLY A 139 -31.64 12.21 -3.31
N THR A 140 -31.59 12.68 -4.56
CA THR A 140 -31.29 11.80 -5.70
C THR A 140 -29.90 12.14 -6.23
N VAL A 141 -29.02 11.13 -6.32
CA VAL A 141 -27.65 11.28 -6.80
C VAL A 141 -27.52 10.62 -8.17
N MET A 142 -27.09 11.40 -9.17
CA MET A 142 -26.76 10.90 -10.50
C MET A 142 -25.27 11.06 -10.75
N VAL A 143 -24.59 9.96 -11.04
CA VAL A 143 -23.16 9.95 -11.35
C VAL A 143 -22.97 9.61 -12.81
N TYR A 144 -22.32 10.50 -13.55
CA TYR A 144 -21.89 10.26 -14.92
C TYR A 144 -20.37 10.17 -14.96
N SER A 145 -19.86 9.03 -15.42
CA SER A 145 -18.43 8.81 -15.62
C SER A 145 -18.17 8.54 -17.10
N THR A 146 -17.33 9.37 -17.72
CA THR A 146 -16.86 9.13 -19.08
C THR A 146 -15.54 8.36 -18.99
N PRO A 147 -15.45 7.11 -19.48
CA PRO A 147 -14.27 6.26 -19.28
C PRO A 147 -12.99 6.79 -19.93
N GLU A 148 -13.10 7.78 -20.82
CA GLU A 148 -11.98 8.35 -21.58
C GLU A 148 -11.22 9.47 -20.86
N GLN A 149 -11.81 10.10 -19.83
CA GLN A 149 -11.27 11.35 -19.26
C GLN A 149 -10.94 11.29 -17.77
N ASP A 150 -11.09 10.14 -17.11
CA ASP A 150 -10.84 9.95 -15.66
C ASP A 150 -11.51 11.03 -14.78
N VAL A 151 -12.66 11.53 -15.24
CA VAL A 151 -13.48 12.55 -14.58
C VAL A 151 -14.86 11.97 -14.29
N ALA A 152 -15.33 12.16 -13.06
CA ALA A 152 -16.69 11.83 -12.64
C ALA A 152 -17.44 13.13 -12.33
N VAL A 153 -18.62 13.29 -12.95
CA VAL A 153 -19.52 14.42 -12.65
C VAL A 153 -20.66 13.90 -11.78
N VAL A 154 -20.80 14.48 -10.59
CA VAL A 154 -21.81 14.10 -9.60
C VAL A 154 -22.85 15.20 -9.49
N TRP A 155 -24.10 14.87 -9.81
CA TRP A 155 -25.25 15.77 -9.65
C TRP A 155 -26.05 15.34 -8.42
N VAL A 156 -26.31 16.30 -7.53
CA VAL A 156 -27.12 16.09 -6.32
C VAL A 156 -28.32 17.03 -6.39
N PHE A 157 -29.53 16.46 -6.32
CA PHE A 157 -30.79 17.19 -6.38
C PHE A 157 -31.53 17.13 -5.04
N GLY A 158 -32.24 18.20 -4.68
CA GLY A 158 -33.15 18.23 -3.51
C GLY A 158 -32.55 18.71 -2.18
N LEU A 159 -31.40 19.39 -2.20
CA LEU A 159 -30.89 20.08 -1.02
C LEU A 159 -31.56 21.46 -0.93
N ASP A 160 -32.60 21.59 -0.12
CA ASP A 160 -33.15 22.90 0.22
C ASP A 160 -32.06 23.72 0.93
N GLN A 161 -31.83 24.95 0.47
CA GLN A 161 -31.04 25.95 1.19
C GLN A 161 -31.97 26.62 2.19
N ASP A 162 -31.71 26.43 3.48
CA ASP A 162 -32.22 27.35 4.51
C ASP A 162 -31.71 28.78 4.26
#